data_AF-A0A4P9YUR6-F1
#
_entry.id   AF-A0A4P9YUR6-F1
#
_cell.length_a   1.000
_cell.length_b   1.000
_cell.length_c   1.000
_cell.angle_alpha   90.00
_cell.angle_beta   90.00
_cell.angle_gamma   90.00
#
_symmetry.space_group_name_H-M   'P 1'
#
loop_
_entity.id
_entity.type
_entity.pdbx_description
1 polymer ?
#
loop_
_entity_poly.entity_id
_entity_poly.type
_entity_poly.pdbx_seq_one_letter_code
_entity_poly.pdbx_strand_id
1 'polypeptide(L)'
;MASNMLTQQQQVADDQEDWKTRLNLPTKDTRPQTEDVTATKGNEFEDYFLKRELLMGIFEAGFERPSPIQEESIPIALTGRDILARAKNGTGKTAAFVIPSLEKVVTRKPKIQALLLVPTRELALQTSQVCKTLGKHLG
;
A
#
# COMPACT_ATOMS: atom_id res chain seq x y z
N MET A 1 -4.85 -11.36 -39.37
CA MET A 1 -4.53 -11.81 -37.99
C MET A 1 -3.87 -10.72 -37.12
N ALA A 2 -3.62 -9.50 -37.62
CA ALA A 2 -3.06 -8.39 -36.81
C ALA A 2 -4.12 -7.54 -36.08
N SER A 3 -5.40 -7.63 -36.47
CA SER A 3 -6.46 -6.78 -35.92
C SER A 3 -6.88 -7.14 -34.48
N ASN A 4 -6.68 -8.39 -34.05
CA ASN A 4 -7.06 -8.84 -32.70
C ASN A 4 -5.98 -8.54 -31.64
N MET A 5 -4.76 -8.16 -32.04
CA MET A 5 -3.68 -7.81 -31.10
C MET A 5 -3.75 -6.35 -30.66
N LEU A 6 -4.23 -5.44 -31.51
CA LEU A 6 -4.43 -4.03 -31.16
C LEU A 6 -5.63 -3.83 -30.21
N THR A 7 -6.70 -4.62 -30.38
CA THR A 7 -7.89 -4.54 -29.51
C THR A 7 -7.64 -5.04 -28.09
N GLN A 8 -6.73 -6.02 -27.90
CA GLN A 8 -6.35 -6.49 -26.56
C GLN A 8 -5.46 -5.49 -25.80
N GLN A 9 -4.64 -4.69 -26.49
CA GLN A 9 -3.83 -3.66 -25.83
C GLN A 9 -4.66 -2.42 -25.47
N GLN A 10 -5.72 -2.12 -26.21
CA GLN A 10 -6.59 -0.97 -25.93
C GLN A 10 -7.55 -1.20 -24.75
N GLN A 11 -7.98 -2.45 -24.49
CA GLN A 11 -8.91 -2.76 -23.40
C GLN A 11 -8.26 -2.77 -22.00
N VAL A 12 -6.96 -3.05 -21.88
CA VAL A 12 -6.29 -3.17 -20.58
C VAL A 12 -5.94 -1.79 -19.98
N ALA A 13 -5.87 -0.75 -20.81
CA ALA A 13 -5.56 0.61 -20.36
C ALA A 13 -6.79 1.37 -19.81
N ASP A 14 -7.99 1.08 -20.33
CA ASP A 14 -9.23 1.81 -20.00
C ASP A 14 -9.81 1.42 -18.62
N ASP A 15 -9.52 0.21 -18.13
CA ASP A 15 -9.96 -0.28 -16.81
C ASP A 15 -9.14 0.30 -15.63
N GLN A 16 -8.01 0.98 -15.88
CA GLN A 16 -7.12 1.43 -14.81
C GLN A 16 -7.59 2.69 -14.08
N GLU A 17 -8.46 3.52 -14.67
CA GLU A 17 -8.93 4.76 -14.05
C GLU A 17 -10.36 4.65 -13.46
N ASP A 18 -11.20 3.75 -13.97
CA ASP A 18 -12.60 3.64 -13.53
C ASP A 18 -12.74 3.30 -12.04
N TRP A 19 -11.91 2.39 -11.52
CA TRP A 19 -12.02 1.95 -10.14
C TRP A 19 -11.71 3.05 -9.11
N LYS A 20 -10.82 4.01 -9.42
CA LYS A 20 -10.47 5.12 -8.53
C LYS A 20 -11.66 6.07 -8.33
N THR A 21 -12.48 6.25 -9.37
CA THR A 21 -13.67 7.12 -9.30
C THR A 21 -14.73 6.62 -8.32
N ARG A 22 -14.68 5.33 -8.00
CA ARG A 22 -15.61 4.64 -7.10
C ARG A 22 -15.14 4.62 -5.65
N LEU A 23 -13.93 5.13 -5.36
CA LEU A 23 -13.37 5.16 -4.02
C LEU A 23 -13.96 6.29 -3.19
N ASN A 24 -14.19 6.03 -1.90
CA ASN A 24 -14.50 7.08 -0.95
C ASN A 24 -13.19 7.68 -0.40
N LEU A 25 -12.63 8.64 -1.14
CA LEU A 25 -11.38 9.30 -0.76
C LEU A 25 -11.60 10.32 0.36
N PRO A 26 -10.74 10.36 1.39
CA PRO A 26 -10.79 11.41 2.40
C PRO A 26 -10.39 12.76 1.80
N THR A 27 -10.70 13.84 2.51
CA THR A 27 -10.23 15.17 2.14
C THR A 27 -8.70 15.23 2.18
N LYS A 28 -8.11 15.88 1.18
CA LYS A 28 -6.67 16.05 1.08
C LYS A 28 -6.11 16.76 2.31
N ASP A 29 -5.07 16.18 2.90
CA ASP A 29 -4.33 16.81 3.99
C ASP A 29 -3.40 17.88 3.44
N THR A 30 -3.76 19.15 3.67
CA THR A 30 -2.99 20.31 3.19
C THR A 30 -2.05 20.86 4.25
N ARG A 31 -1.88 20.17 5.38
CA ARG A 31 -0.96 20.61 6.44
C ARG A 31 0.49 20.52 5.95
N PRO A 32 1.37 21.45 6.36
CA PRO A 32 2.78 21.37 6.02
C PRO A 32 3.42 20.06 6.50
N GLN A 33 4.19 19.43 5.62
CA GLN A 33 4.91 18.18 5.89
C GLN A 33 6.43 18.42 5.84
N THR A 34 7.19 17.60 6.56
CA THR A 34 8.66 17.67 6.58
C THR A 34 9.28 16.89 5.42
N GLU A 35 10.55 17.15 5.11
CA GLU A 35 11.30 16.44 4.07
C GLU A 35 11.34 14.92 4.27
N ASP A 36 11.31 14.44 5.52
CA ASP A 36 11.25 13.00 5.83
C ASP A 36 9.94 12.32 5.34
N VAL A 37 8.97 13.11 4.86
CA VAL A 37 7.69 12.67 4.28
C VAL A 37 7.60 13.03 2.80
N THR A 38 8.19 14.14 2.36
CA THR A 38 7.99 14.70 1.01
C THR A 38 9.17 14.50 0.05
N ALA A 39 10.37 14.18 0.53
CA ALA A 39 11.57 13.99 -0.31
C ALA A 39 11.56 12.62 -1.02
N THR A 40 10.55 12.41 -1.86
CA THR A 40 10.29 11.15 -2.56
C THR A 40 10.99 11.10 -3.92
N LYS A 41 11.22 9.88 -4.44
CA LYS A 41 11.72 9.62 -5.79
C LYS A 41 10.64 9.79 -6.86
N GLY A 42 9.38 9.95 -6.43
CA GLY A 42 8.24 10.15 -7.30
C GLY A 42 7.54 8.86 -7.71
N ASN A 43 7.73 7.78 -6.95
CA ASN A 43 7.03 6.52 -7.19
C ASN A 43 5.56 6.64 -6.74
N GLU A 44 4.69 5.85 -7.36
CA GLU A 44 3.29 5.67 -6.97
C GLU A 44 3.08 4.27 -6.36
N PHE A 45 1.99 4.07 -5.61
CA PHE A 45 1.72 2.75 -5.02
C PHE A 45 1.42 1.68 -6.08
N GLU A 46 0.90 2.12 -7.21
CA GLU A 46 0.59 1.33 -8.38
C GLU A 46 1.84 0.73 -9.03
N ASP A 47 3.00 1.39 -8.90
CA ASP A 47 4.28 0.90 -9.41
C ASP A 47 4.76 -0.38 -8.70
N TYR A 48 4.15 -0.71 -7.55
CA TYR A 48 4.53 -1.87 -6.74
C TYR A 48 3.74 -3.15 -7.07
N PHE A 49 2.87 -3.12 -8.09
CA PHE A 49 2.08 -4.28 -8.53
C PHE A 49 1.28 -4.96 -7.39
N LEU A 50 0.74 -4.16 -6.48
CA LEU A 50 -0.10 -4.63 -5.37
C LEU A 50 -1.47 -5.11 -5.88
N LYS A 51 -2.13 -5.97 -5.12
CA LYS A 51 -3.54 -6.35 -5.34
C LYS A 51 -4.42 -5.10 -5.45
N ARG A 52 -5.37 -5.12 -6.38
CA ARG A 52 -6.30 -4.01 -6.61
C ARG A 52 -7.05 -3.64 -5.33
N GLU A 53 -7.51 -4.64 -4.59
CA GLU A 53 -8.23 -4.51 -3.34
C GLU A 53 -7.38 -3.82 -2.25
N LEU A 54 -6.08 -4.13 -2.22
CA LEU A 54 -5.15 -3.47 -1.29
C LEU A 54 -4.92 -2.01 -1.69
N LEU A 55 -4.77 -1.71 -2.99
CA LEU A 55 -4.68 -0.33 -3.48
C LEU A 55 -5.93 0.49 -3.11
N MET A 56 -7.12 -0.09 -3.24
CA MET A 56 -8.37 0.56 -2.79
C MET A 56 -8.32 0.95 -1.32
N GLY A 57 -7.87 0.05 -0.44
CA GLY A 57 -7.74 0.33 0.99
C GLY A 57 -6.66 1.37 1.30
N ILE A 58 -5.56 1.40 0.56
CA ILE A 58 -4.50 2.41 0.67
C ILE A 58 -5.04 3.81 0.35
N PHE A 59 -5.72 3.97 -0.78
CA PHE A 59 -6.25 5.28 -1.19
C PHE A 59 -7.42 5.76 -0.31
N GLU A 60 -8.34 4.88 0.07
CA GLU A 60 -9.42 5.24 1.01
C GLU A 60 -8.90 5.59 2.41
N ALA A 61 -7.72 5.09 2.79
CA ALA A 61 -7.05 5.50 4.02
C ALA A 61 -6.35 6.87 3.90
N GLY A 62 -6.36 7.50 2.72
CA GLY A 62 -5.81 8.82 2.45
C GLY A 62 -4.33 8.84 2.06
N PHE A 63 -3.75 7.68 1.75
CA PHE A 63 -2.39 7.64 1.21
C PHE A 63 -2.44 7.98 -0.29
N GLU A 64 -1.92 9.14 -0.65
CA GLU A 64 -1.83 9.56 -2.06
C GLU A 64 -0.59 8.98 -2.73
N ARG A 65 0.55 9.03 -2.05
CA ARG A 65 1.86 8.59 -2.54
C ARG A 65 2.67 7.94 -1.42
N PRO A 66 3.58 7.02 -1.75
CA PRO A 66 4.49 6.44 -0.77
C PRO A 66 5.45 7.49 -0.22
N SER A 67 5.69 7.46 1.09
CA SER A 67 6.74 8.28 1.72
C SER A 67 8.13 7.71 1.39
N PRO A 68 9.24 8.46 1.62
CA PRO A 68 10.58 7.98 1.26
C PRO A 68 10.94 6.63 1.88
N ILE A 69 10.57 6.40 3.14
CA ILE A 69 10.81 5.10 3.79
C ILE A 69 10.00 3.97 3.13
N GLN A 70 8.80 4.26 2.63
CA GLN A 70 7.94 3.30 1.95
C GLN A 70 8.45 3.00 0.55
N GLU A 71 8.91 4.01 -0.20
CA GLU A 71 9.51 3.84 -1.52
C GLU A 71 10.74 2.93 -1.49
N GLU A 72 11.57 3.07 -0.46
CA GLU A 72 12.75 2.22 -0.31
C GLU A 72 12.40 0.81 0.19
N SER A 73 11.47 0.68 1.14
CA SER A 73 11.27 -0.60 1.81
C SER A 73 10.22 -1.51 1.18
N ILE A 74 9.11 -0.98 0.67
CA ILE A 74 8.00 -1.79 0.15
C ILE A 74 8.44 -2.70 -1.01
N PRO A 75 9.06 -2.19 -2.10
CA PRO A 75 9.44 -3.05 -3.22
C PRO A 75 10.42 -4.15 -2.79
N ILE A 76 11.37 -3.84 -1.92
CA ILE A 76 12.32 -4.83 -1.38
C ILE A 76 11.57 -5.87 -0.53
N ALA A 77 10.62 -5.45 0.30
CA ALA A 77 9.90 -6.35 1.21
C ALA A 77 9.01 -7.33 0.42
N LEU A 78 8.43 -6.87 -0.69
CA LEU A 78 7.64 -7.70 -1.60
C LEU A 78 8.49 -8.83 -2.20
N THR A 79 9.77 -8.60 -2.50
CA THR A 79 10.68 -9.66 -2.97
C THR A 79 11.00 -10.74 -1.91
N GLY A 80 10.66 -10.51 -0.64
CA GLY A 80 10.91 -11.46 0.45
C GLY A 80 12.31 -11.39 1.03
N ARG A 81 13.05 -10.31 0.77
CA ARG A 81 14.32 -10.04 1.45
C ARG A 81 14.10 -9.40 2.81
N ASP A 82 15.03 -9.66 3.73
CA ASP A 82 15.09 -9.02 5.03
C ASP A 82 15.51 -7.55 4.89
N ILE A 83 14.93 -6.68 5.72
CA ILE A 83 15.13 -5.23 5.65
C ILE A 83 15.33 -4.68 7.06
N LEU A 84 16.34 -3.82 7.19
CA LEU A 84 16.48 -2.92 8.34
C LEU A 84 16.13 -1.50 7.90
N ALA A 85 14.95 -1.03 8.31
CA ALA A 85 14.44 0.29 7.99
C ALA A 85 14.57 1.23 9.20
N ARG A 86 15.14 2.42 9.01
CA ARG A 86 15.24 3.47 10.03
C ARG A 86 14.61 4.75 9.50
N ALA A 87 13.64 5.29 10.22
CA ALA A 87 13.04 6.59 9.92
C ALA A 87 12.48 7.24 11.18
N LYS A 88 12.24 8.57 11.13
CA LYS A 88 11.65 9.34 12.23
C LYS A 88 10.19 8.95 12.49
N ASN A 89 9.63 9.37 13.62
CA ASN A 89 8.20 9.15 13.88
C ASN A 89 7.35 9.97 12.92
N GLY A 90 6.16 9.47 12.58
CA GLY A 90 5.26 10.14 11.63
C GLY A 90 5.61 9.95 10.15
N THR A 91 6.69 9.24 9.78
CA THR A 91 7.09 9.06 8.38
C THR A 91 6.42 7.90 7.64
N GLY A 92 5.41 7.26 8.24
CA GLY A 92 4.67 6.16 7.59
C GLY A 92 5.29 4.76 7.72
N LYS A 93 6.21 4.54 8.69
CA LYS A 93 6.84 3.23 8.94
C LYS A 93 5.85 2.07 9.12
N THR A 94 4.70 2.31 9.76
CA THR A 94 3.69 1.26 9.98
C THR A 94 3.17 0.69 8.67
N ALA A 95 2.74 1.55 7.74
CA ALA A 95 2.29 1.12 6.43
C ALA A 95 3.42 0.45 5.62
N ALA A 96 4.68 0.89 5.83
CA ALA A 96 5.85 0.35 5.15
C ALA A 96 6.07 -1.17 5.38
N PHE A 97 5.68 -1.71 6.55
CA PHE A 97 5.67 -3.16 6.79
C PHE A 97 4.29 -3.81 6.70
N VAL A 98 3.20 -3.07 6.92
CA VAL A 98 1.83 -3.61 6.82
C VAL A 98 1.46 -3.92 5.37
N ILE A 99 1.74 -3.02 4.43
CA ILE A 99 1.41 -3.19 3.00
C ILE A 99 2.00 -4.50 2.44
N PRO A 100 3.32 -4.74 2.51
CA PRO A 100 3.89 -5.99 1.98
C PRO A 100 3.42 -7.23 2.77
N SER A 101 3.05 -7.08 4.05
CA SER A 101 2.48 -8.18 4.84
C SER A 101 1.09 -8.57 4.33
N LEU A 102 0.20 -7.59 4.13
CA LEU A 102 -1.15 -7.80 3.60
C LEU A 102 -1.12 -8.35 2.17
N GLU A 103 -0.22 -7.82 1.33
CA GLU A 103 -0.05 -8.30 -0.04
C GLU A 103 0.26 -9.80 -0.09
N LYS A 104 1.13 -10.28 0.81
CA LYS A 104 1.52 -11.70 0.86
C LYS A 104 0.50 -12.63 1.48
N VAL A 105 -0.48 -12.11 2.24
CA VAL A 105 -1.51 -12.95 2.88
C VAL A 105 -2.46 -13.54 1.84
N VAL A 106 -2.74 -14.83 2.00
CA VAL A 106 -3.76 -15.57 1.23
C VAL A 106 -4.97 -15.79 2.12
N THR A 107 -6.02 -14.99 1.92
CA THR A 107 -7.24 -14.95 2.77
C THR A 107 -8.00 -16.28 2.82
N ARG A 108 -7.96 -17.07 1.73
CA ARG A 108 -8.59 -18.40 1.68
C ARG A 108 -7.94 -19.47 2.55
N LYS A 109 -6.75 -19.21 3.12
CA LYS A 109 -6.01 -20.17 3.96
C LYS A 109 -6.18 -19.78 5.44
N PRO A 110 -6.98 -20.52 6.24
CA PRO A 110 -7.27 -20.18 7.64
C PRO A 110 -6.12 -20.59 8.57
N LYS A 111 -4.94 -19.99 8.38
CA LYS A 111 -3.76 -20.17 9.22
C LYS A 111 -3.03 -18.84 9.40
N ILE A 112 -2.25 -18.74 10.46
CA ILE A 112 -1.38 -17.58 10.70
C ILE A 112 -0.29 -17.55 9.60
N GLN A 113 -0.17 -16.41 8.93
CA GLN A 113 0.73 -16.20 7.78
C GLN A 113 1.72 -15.05 7.98
N ALA A 114 1.45 -14.15 8.92
CA ALA A 114 2.33 -13.03 9.27
C ALA A 114 2.21 -12.74 10.78
N LEU A 115 3.30 -12.30 11.39
CA LEU A 115 3.37 -11.87 12.79
C LEU A 115 3.99 -10.48 12.84
N LEU A 116 3.24 -9.50 13.34
CA LEU A 116 3.71 -8.14 13.55
C LEU A 116 3.98 -7.93 15.04
N LEU A 117 5.25 -7.75 15.40
CA LEU A 117 5.68 -7.52 16.78
C LEU A 117 5.87 -6.02 17.03
N VAL A 118 5.28 -5.52 18.10
CA VAL A 118 5.36 -4.12 18.52
C VAL A 118 5.54 -4.05 20.05
N PRO A 119 6.17 -3.00 20.58
CA PRO A 119 6.65 -3.02 21.97
C PRO A 119 5.57 -2.79 23.02
N THR A 120 4.39 -2.26 22.66
CA THR A 120 3.30 -1.98 23.59
C THR A 120 1.95 -2.41 23.05
N ARG A 121 0.98 -2.61 23.97
CA ARG A 121 -0.40 -2.97 23.64
C ARG A 121 -1.09 -1.88 22.81
N GLU A 122 -0.86 -0.62 23.15
CA GLU A 122 -1.45 0.54 22.46
C GLU A 122 -0.98 0.58 21.00
N LEU A 123 0.32 0.36 20.76
CA LEU A 123 0.87 0.28 19.41
C LEU A 123 0.34 -0.95 18.65
N ALA A 124 0.05 -2.06 19.34
CA ALA A 124 -0.57 -3.23 18.73
C ALA A 124 -1.99 -2.93 18.25
N LEU A 125 -2.79 -2.22 19.06
CA LEU A 125 -4.13 -1.79 18.69
C LEU A 125 -4.10 -0.80 17.52
N GLN A 126 -3.18 0.17 17.53
CA GLN A 126 -3.00 1.11 16.42
C GLN A 126 -2.59 0.39 15.12
N THR A 127 -1.63 -0.52 15.21
CA THR A 127 -1.18 -1.31 14.05
C THR A 127 -2.30 -2.20 13.52
N SER A 128 -3.08 -2.84 14.40
CA SER A 128 -4.26 -3.63 14.04
C SER A 128 -5.30 -2.79 13.28
N GLN A 129 -5.53 -1.54 13.71
CA GLN A 129 -6.44 -0.65 13.00
C GLN A 129 -5.93 -0.28 11.61
N VAL A 130 -4.61 -0.06 11.44
CA VAL A 130 -4.01 0.15 10.12
C VAL A 130 -4.21 -1.08 9.24
N CYS A 131 -3.96 -2.29 9.75
CA CYS A 131 -4.20 -3.53 8.99
C CYS A 131 -5.66 -3.65 8.52
N LYS A 132 -6.63 -3.36 9.39
CA LYS A 132 -8.06 -3.40 9.04
C LYS A 132 -8.43 -2.34 8.01
N THR A 133 -7.84 -1.15 8.10
CA THR A 133 -8.14 -0.04 7.20
C THR A 133 -7.58 -0.32 5.81
N LEU A 134 -6.30 -0.68 5.72
CA LEU A 134 -5.64 -0.99 4.44
C LEU A 134 -6.16 -2.29 3.82
N GLY A 135 -6.51 -3.28 4.65
CA GLY A 135 -7.06 -4.55 4.21
C GLY A 135 -8.58 -4.58 4.05
N LYS A 136 -9.27 -3.43 4.10
CA LYS A 136 -10.74 -3.34 4.10
C LYS A 136 -11.42 -4.11 2.96
N HIS A 137 -10.79 -4.15 1.78
CA HIS A 137 -11.31 -4.82 0.59
C HIS A 137 -10.67 -6.20 0.36
N LEU A 138 -9.72 -6.61 1.20
CA LEU A 138 -9.08 -7.92 1.11
C LEU A 138 -9.98 -8.98 1.75
N GLY A 139 -10.90 -9.55 0.96
CA GLY A 139 -11.60 -10.82 1.21
C GLY A 139 -12.41 -10.89 2.51
#